data_AF-A0A1A3GNV6-F1
#
_entry.id   AF-A0A1A3GNV6-F1
#
_cell.length_a   1.000
_cell.length_b   1.000
_cell.length_c   1.000
_cell.angle_alpha   90.00
_cell.angle_beta   90.00
_cell.angle_gamma   90.00
#
_symmetry.space_group_name_H-M   'P 1'
#
loop_
_entity.id
_entity.type
_entity.pdbx_description
1 polymer ?
#
loop_
_entity_poly.entity_id
_entity_poly.type
_entity_poly.pdbx_seq_one_letter_code
_entity_poly.pdbx_strand_id
1 'polypeptide(L)'
;FVASAAGLLDGRACTTHWMHADKLARMFPTARVDRDVLFVDDGNLITSAGTAAGIDACLHLVRREMGSEITNKIARRMVVPPQRDGGQRQFIEQPIPVRCSEGFAPHLDWILTNLRQPHTVASLAKRASMSGRTFARRFVEETGRTPMQWVTDQRVLYARTLLEETDLDVDRVADKAGFGTATLLRHHFRRVVGVNPSDYRRRFACPNLVAPQPVD
;
A
#
# COMPACT_ATOMS: atom_id res chain seq x y z
N PHE A 1 5.06 -4.26 -24.80
CA PHE A 1 5.35 -3.58 -26.08
C PHE A 1 6.82 -3.73 -26.44
N VAL A 2 7.77 -2.99 -25.85
CA VAL A 2 9.20 -3.10 -26.23
C VAL A 2 9.74 -4.54 -26.14
N ALA A 3 9.58 -5.21 -25.00
CA ALA A 3 10.00 -6.61 -24.84
C ALA A 3 9.31 -7.56 -25.83
N SER A 4 8.04 -7.31 -26.17
CA SER A 4 7.24 -8.09 -27.12
C SER A 4 7.72 -7.90 -28.56
N ALA A 5 8.03 -6.65 -28.95
CA ALA A 5 8.57 -6.31 -30.26
C ALA A 5 10.01 -6.84 -30.45
N ALA A 6 10.73 -7.08 -29.36
CA ALA A 6 12.04 -7.74 -29.35
C ALA A 6 11.95 -9.29 -29.28
N GLY A 7 10.74 -9.89 -29.38
CA GLY A 7 10.53 -11.34 -29.29
C GLY A 7 10.71 -11.96 -27.89
N LEU A 8 11.03 -11.14 -26.87
CA LEU A 8 11.38 -11.62 -25.52
C LEU A 8 10.20 -12.23 -24.74
N LEU A 9 8.97 -12.11 -25.24
CA LEU A 9 7.74 -12.65 -24.64
C LEU A 9 7.14 -13.85 -25.41
N ASP A 10 7.74 -14.29 -26.52
CA ASP A 10 7.12 -15.28 -27.39
C ASP A 10 7.00 -16.66 -26.70
N GLY A 11 5.77 -17.16 -26.57
CA GLY A 11 5.46 -18.39 -25.84
C GLY A 11 5.47 -18.27 -24.31
N ARG A 12 5.85 -17.11 -23.77
CA ARG A 12 6.13 -16.91 -22.34
C ARG A 12 4.94 -16.30 -21.60
N ALA A 13 4.83 -16.65 -20.32
CA ALA A 13 3.89 -15.99 -19.41
C ALA A 13 4.35 -14.56 -19.14
N CYS A 14 3.43 -13.61 -19.18
CA CYS A 14 3.74 -12.20 -18.91
C CYS A 14 2.49 -11.45 -18.45
N THR A 15 2.67 -10.29 -17.82
CA THR A 15 1.58 -9.36 -17.55
C THR A 15 1.98 -7.92 -17.91
N THR A 16 0.99 -7.02 -17.92
CA THR A 16 1.17 -5.59 -18.15
C THR A 16 -0.01 -4.85 -17.53
N HIS A 17 0.08 -3.51 -17.44
CA HIS A 17 -1.01 -2.69 -16.93
C HIS A 17 -2.32 -2.98 -17.69
N TRP A 18 -3.42 -3.17 -16.95
CA TRP A 18 -4.72 -3.64 -17.47
C TRP A 18 -5.21 -2.90 -18.72
N MET A 19 -5.06 -1.57 -18.75
CA MET A 19 -5.40 -0.68 -19.88
C MET A 19 -4.69 -1.05 -21.20
N HIS A 20 -3.64 -1.87 -21.11
CA HIS A 20 -2.80 -2.29 -22.22
C HIS A 20 -2.79 -3.80 -22.45
N ALA A 21 -3.32 -4.62 -21.53
CA ALA A 21 -3.26 -6.08 -21.63
C ALA A 21 -3.94 -6.62 -22.91
N ASP A 22 -5.15 -6.16 -23.22
CA ASP A 22 -5.85 -6.57 -24.44
C ASP A 22 -5.25 -6.00 -25.73
N LYS A 23 -4.54 -4.87 -25.65
CA LYS A 23 -3.80 -4.32 -26.79
C LYS A 23 -2.52 -5.12 -27.02
N LEU A 24 -1.84 -5.51 -25.94
CA LEU A 24 -0.63 -6.32 -25.98
C LEU A 24 -0.92 -7.71 -26.55
N ALA A 25 -1.94 -8.40 -26.03
CA ALA A 25 -2.35 -9.72 -26.49
C ALA A 25 -2.82 -9.72 -27.96
N ARG A 26 -3.48 -8.65 -28.42
CA ARG A 26 -3.88 -8.50 -29.84
C ARG A 26 -2.71 -8.22 -30.78
N MET A 27 -1.71 -7.44 -30.34
CA MET A 27 -0.55 -7.11 -31.16
C MET A 27 0.53 -8.21 -31.17
N PHE A 28 0.61 -9.02 -30.10
CA PHE A 28 1.63 -10.06 -29.92
C PHE A 28 0.95 -11.35 -29.42
N PRO A 29 0.25 -12.09 -30.32
CA PRO A 29 -0.60 -13.23 -29.93
C PRO A 29 0.20 -14.45 -29.41
N THR A 30 1.51 -14.48 -29.65
CA THR A 30 2.47 -15.44 -29.09
C THR A 30 2.74 -15.23 -27.59
N ALA A 31 2.55 -14.01 -27.07
CA ALA A 31 2.76 -13.70 -25.66
C ALA A 31 1.57 -14.17 -24.82
N ARG A 32 1.81 -14.96 -23.78
CA ARG A 32 0.77 -15.51 -22.90
C ARG A 32 0.46 -14.47 -21.82
N VAL A 33 -0.31 -13.45 -22.20
CA VAL A 33 -0.65 -12.31 -21.36
C VAL A 33 -1.69 -12.71 -20.30
N ASP A 34 -1.21 -12.88 -19.08
CA ASP A 34 -2.03 -12.99 -17.88
C ASP A 34 -2.49 -11.58 -17.45
N ARG A 35 -3.81 -11.42 -17.33
CA ARG A 35 -4.45 -10.17 -16.94
C ARG A 35 -4.63 -10.06 -15.43
N ASP A 36 -4.51 -11.18 -14.72
CA ASP A 36 -5.07 -11.42 -13.40
C ASP A 36 -3.96 -11.57 -12.35
N VAL A 37 -2.77 -10.98 -12.56
CA VAL A 37 -1.60 -11.11 -11.67
C VAL A 37 -0.83 -9.79 -11.55
N LEU A 38 -0.33 -9.49 -10.34
CA LEU A 38 0.49 -8.29 -10.10
C LEU A 38 1.80 -8.33 -10.90
N PHE A 39 2.47 -9.48 -10.92
CA PHE A 39 3.67 -9.70 -11.71
C PHE A 39 3.79 -11.17 -12.09
N VAL A 40 4.48 -11.43 -13.20
CA VAL A 40 4.92 -12.76 -13.61
C VAL A 40 6.43 -12.79 -13.53
N ASP A 41 6.99 -13.77 -12.81
CA ASP A 41 8.40 -14.17 -12.91
C ASP A 41 8.47 -15.43 -13.78
N ASP A 42 9.11 -15.32 -14.94
CA ASP A 42 9.39 -16.42 -15.85
C ASP A 42 10.91 -16.67 -15.93
N GLY A 43 11.59 -16.61 -14.77
CA GLY A 43 13.00 -16.88 -14.58
C GLY A 43 13.89 -15.68 -14.91
N ASN A 44 14.33 -15.58 -16.16
CA ASN A 44 15.22 -14.48 -16.60
C ASN A 44 14.46 -13.20 -16.98
N LEU A 45 13.13 -13.20 -16.87
CA LEU A 45 12.29 -12.06 -17.18
C LEU A 45 11.16 -11.95 -16.16
N ILE A 46 11.01 -10.74 -15.61
CA ILE A 46 9.89 -10.38 -14.74
C ILE A 46 9.10 -9.27 -15.42
N THR A 47 7.78 -9.39 -15.43
CA THR A 47 6.85 -8.38 -15.98
C THR A 47 5.79 -8.03 -14.95
N SER A 48 5.29 -6.79 -14.93
CA SER A 48 4.39 -6.30 -13.88
C SER A 48 3.20 -5.49 -14.41
N ALA A 49 2.10 -5.51 -13.65
CA ALA A 49 0.81 -4.91 -14.00
C ALA A 49 0.75 -3.37 -13.80
N GLY A 50 1.90 -2.67 -13.82
CA GLY A 50 2.00 -1.21 -13.67
C GLY A 50 2.88 -0.78 -12.50
N THR A 51 2.87 0.52 -12.19
CA THR A 51 3.87 1.17 -11.29
C THR A 51 3.92 0.56 -9.89
N ALA A 52 2.78 0.40 -9.22
CA ALA A 52 2.73 -0.18 -7.87
C ALA A 52 3.19 -1.65 -7.87
N ALA A 53 2.69 -2.45 -8.81
CA ALA A 53 3.09 -3.85 -8.96
C ALA A 53 4.55 -4.01 -9.42
N GLY A 54 5.15 -2.99 -10.04
CA GLY A 54 6.59 -2.90 -10.30
C GLY A 54 7.42 -2.88 -9.01
N ILE A 55 6.91 -2.26 -7.94
CA ILE A 55 7.59 -2.30 -6.62
C ILE A 55 7.51 -3.71 -6.02
N ASP A 56 6.34 -4.36 -6.09
CA ASP A 56 6.19 -5.76 -5.66
C ASP A 56 7.12 -6.70 -6.45
N ALA A 57 7.26 -6.49 -7.77
CA ALA A 57 8.18 -7.23 -8.64
C ALA A 57 9.66 -6.99 -8.31
N CYS A 58 10.06 -5.75 -8.01
CA CYS A 58 11.42 -5.43 -7.58
C CYS A 58 11.75 -6.06 -6.22
N LEU A 59 10.81 -6.05 -5.26
CA LEU A 59 10.99 -6.71 -3.97
C LEU A 59 11.07 -8.24 -4.11
N HIS A 60 10.32 -8.81 -5.05
CA HIS A 60 10.41 -10.23 -5.40
C HIS A 60 11.79 -10.59 -5.94
N LEU A 61 12.32 -9.81 -6.88
CA LEU A 61 13.69 -9.99 -7.39
C LEU A 61 14.73 -9.91 -6.26
N VAL A 62 14.67 -8.89 -5.40
CA VAL A 62 15.58 -8.77 -4.25
C VAL A 62 15.45 -9.97 -3.30
N ARG A 63 14.23 -10.50 -3.10
CA ARG A 63 14.01 -11.71 -2.27
C ARG A 63 14.67 -12.94 -2.88
N ARG A 64 14.59 -13.09 -4.21
CA ARG A 64 15.16 -14.21 -4.95
C ARG A 64 16.70 -14.23 -4.87
N GLU A 65 17.33 -13.07 -5.02
CA GLU A 65 18.80 -12.95 -5.06
C GLU A 65 19.44 -12.75 -3.67
N MET A 66 18.73 -12.14 -2.70
CA MET A 66 19.29 -11.69 -1.42
C MET A 66 18.54 -12.17 -0.17
N GLY A 67 17.45 -12.93 -0.35
CA GLY A 67 16.66 -13.50 0.74
C GLY A 67 15.74 -12.51 1.47
N SER A 68 14.77 -13.08 2.19
CA SER A 68 13.65 -12.33 2.79
C SER A 68 14.05 -11.31 3.86
N GLU A 69 15.21 -11.45 4.52
CA GLU A 69 15.62 -10.50 5.56
C GLU A 69 15.95 -9.11 4.97
N ILE A 70 16.70 -9.09 3.86
CA ILE A 70 17.11 -7.87 3.16
C ILE A 70 15.88 -7.23 2.50
N THR A 71 15.04 -8.02 1.82
CA THR A 71 13.76 -7.53 1.25
C THR A 71 12.88 -6.87 2.31
N ASN A 72 12.73 -7.50 3.49
CA ASN A 72 11.91 -6.93 4.57
C ASN A 72 12.51 -5.64 5.14
N LYS A 73 13.84 -5.48 5.19
CA LYS A 73 14.49 -4.22 5.56
C LYS A 73 14.20 -3.11 4.53
N ILE A 74 14.29 -3.43 3.24
CA ILE A 74 14.03 -2.47 2.14
C ILE A 74 12.55 -2.08 2.09
N ALA A 75 11.62 -3.03 2.11
CA ALA A 75 10.18 -2.77 2.10
C ALA A 75 9.74 -1.85 3.25
N ARG A 76 10.26 -2.07 4.47
CA ARG A 76 10.00 -1.21 5.64
C ARG A 76 10.50 0.23 5.46
N ARG A 77 11.64 0.43 4.76
CA ARG A 77 12.23 1.73 4.46
C ARG A 77 11.49 2.46 3.31
N MET A 78 10.93 1.71 2.38
CA MET A 78 10.06 2.22 1.31
C MET A 78 8.61 2.47 1.77
N VAL A 79 8.27 2.12 3.02
CA VAL A 79 6.91 2.23 3.60
C VAL A 79 5.85 1.46 2.78
N VAL A 80 6.26 0.40 2.09
CA VAL A 80 5.35 -0.49 1.37
C VAL A 80 4.94 -1.67 2.26
N PRO A 81 3.69 -2.17 2.13
CA PRO A 81 3.19 -3.24 2.98
C PRO A 81 4.02 -4.53 2.82
N PRO A 82 4.04 -5.42 3.83
CA PRO A 82 4.60 -6.76 3.66
C PRO A 82 3.96 -7.42 2.44
N GLN A 83 4.83 -7.93 1.58
CA GLN A 83 4.62 -8.09 0.15
C GLN A 83 3.42 -8.96 -0.24
N ARG A 84 2.77 -8.60 -1.35
CA ARG A 84 1.76 -9.43 -2.01
C ARG A 84 2.48 -10.45 -2.88
N ASP A 85 2.37 -11.75 -2.57
CA ASP A 85 3.00 -12.78 -3.38
C ASP A 85 2.35 -12.85 -4.78
N GLY A 86 3.14 -13.06 -5.83
CA GLY A 86 2.69 -12.96 -7.23
C GLY A 86 1.56 -13.91 -7.65
N GLY A 87 1.32 -14.98 -6.88
CA GLY A 87 0.16 -15.87 -7.03
C GLY A 87 -1.15 -15.32 -6.45
N GLN A 88 -1.14 -14.14 -5.82
CA GLN A 88 -2.37 -13.42 -5.50
C GLN A 88 -3.00 -12.94 -6.80
N ARG A 89 -4.00 -13.71 -7.25
CA ARG A 89 -4.95 -13.29 -8.29
C ARG A 89 -5.33 -11.83 -8.04
N GLN A 90 -5.22 -10.99 -9.06
CA GLN A 90 -6.06 -9.81 -9.11
C GLN A 90 -7.49 -10.27 -8.86
N PHE A 91 -8.15 -9.63 -7.91
CA PHE A 91 -9.60 -9.57 -7.95
C PHE A 91 -9.95 -8.71 -9.18
N ILE A 92 -9.99 -9.32 -10.36
CA ILE A 92 -10.65 -8.72 -11.51
C ILE A 92 -12.14 -8.80 -11.22
N GLU A 93 -12.71 -7.66 -10.86
CA GLU A 93 -14.13 -7.42 -11.01
C GLU A 93 -14.53 -7.67 -12.48
N GLN A 94 -15.53 -8.52 -12.67
CA GLN A 94 -16.30 -8.55 -13.91
C GLN A 94 -16.74 -7.12 -14.30
N PRO A 95 -16.81 -6.81 -15.60
CA PRO A 95 -16.53 -5.47 -16.12
C PRO A 95 -17.36 -4.39 -15.43
N ILE A 96 -16.68 -3.57 -14.62
CA ILE A 96 -17.22 -2.28 -14.21
C ILE A 96 -17.48 -1.49 -15.51
N PRO A 97 -18.73 -1.08 -15.79
CA PRO A 97 -19.02 -0.28 -16.97
C PRO A 97 -18.18 1.01 -16.93
N VAL A 98 -17.50 1.31 -18.04
CA VAL A 98 -16.46 2.35 -18.14
C VAL A 98 -16.96 3.70 -17.63
N ARG A 99 -16.66 3.94 -16.36
CA ARG A 99 -16.49 5.25 -15.75
C ARG A 99 -15.26 5.14 -14.88
N CYS A 100 -14.13 5.63 -15.39
CA CYS A 100 -13.01 6.01 -14.53
C CYS A 100 -13.59 6.87 -13.41
N SER A 101 -13.43 6.39 -12.17
CA SER A 101 -13.87 7.09 -10.98
C SER A 101 -12.85 8.20 -10.70
N GLU A 102 -12.96 9.32 -11.42
CA GLU A 102 -12.18 10.56 -11.17
C GLU A 102 -12.47 11.20 -9.78
N GLY A 103 -13.13 10.48 -8.88
CA GLY A 103 -13.66 10.99 -7.61
C GLY A 103 -13.26 10.23 -6.35
N PHE A 104 -12.72 8.99 -6.39
CA PHE A 104 -12.45 8.26 -5.15
C PHE A 104 -11.11 8.57 -4.49
N ALA A 105 -10.04 8.76 -5.26
CA ALA A 105 -8.72 9.14 -4.71
C ALA A 105 -8.75 10.45 -3.87
N PRO A 106 -9.42 11.54 -4.31
CA PRO A 106 -9.58 12.75 -3.49
C PRO A 106 -10.31 12.54 -2.15
N HIS A 107 -11.09 11.46 -2.01
CA HIS A 107 -11.68 11.08 -0.72
C HIS A 107 -10.66 10.39 0.19
N LEU A 108 -9.80 9.52 -0.35
CA LEU A 108 -8.71 8.88 0.40
C LEU A 108 -7.69 9.92 0.89
N ASP A 109 -7.23 10.81 0.01
CA ASP A 109 -6.27 11.88 0.34
C ASP A 109 -6.80 12.81 1.45
N TRP A 110 -8.09 13.14 1.39
CA TRP A 110 -8.73 13.91 2.45
C TRP A 110 -8.75 13.15 3.77
N ILE A 111 -9.02 11.84 3.79
CA ILE A 111 -8.98 11.04 5.02
C ILE A 111 -7.55 11.02 5.59
N LEU A 112 -6.52 10.85 4.76
CA LEU A 112 -5.11 10.88 5.17
C LEU A 112 -4.72 12.24 5.80
N THR A 113 -5.21 13.35 5.22
CA THR A 113 -4.97 14.69 5.75
C THR A 113 -5.78 14.97 7.04
N ASN A 114 -6.84 14.21 7.29
CA ASN A 114 -7.78 14.42 8.40
C ASN A 114 -7.86 13.22 9.37
N LEU A 115 -6.81 12.40 9.48
CA LEU A 115 -6.81 11.17 10.30
C LEU A 115 -7.19 11.41 11.77
N ARG A 116 -6.86 12.58 12.33
CA ARG A 116 -7.20 12.97 13.71
C ARG A 116 -8.71 13.09 13.96
N GLN A 117 -9.52 13.41 12.94
CA GLN A 117 -10.96 13.60 13.10
C GLN A 117 -11.69 12.27 13.32
N PRO A 118 -12.83 12.25 14.06
CA PRO A 118 -13.65 11.05 14.21
C PRO A 118 -14.33 10.68 12.88
N HIS A 119 -13.90 9.57 12.29
CA HIS A 119 -14.48 9.04 11.05
C HIS A 119 -15.50 7.94 11.34
N THR A 120 -16.57 7.91 10.54
CA THR A 120 -17.57 6.84 10.51
C THR A 120 -17.93 6.55 9.07
N VAL A 121 -18.46 5.35 8.77
CA VAL A 121 -18.95 5.03 7.43
C VAL A 121 -20.01 6.05 6.97
N ALA A 122 -20.88 6.53 7.87
CA ALA A 122 -21.88 7.54 7.57
C ALA A 122 -21.28 8.91 7.21
N SER A 123 -20.29 9.40 7.98
CA SER A 123 -19.66 10.70 7.70
C SER A 123 -18.84 10.68 6.40
N LEU A 124 -18.11 9.60 6.14
CA LEU A 124 -17.34 9.43 4.92
C LEU A 124 -18.23 9.24 3.68
N ALA A 125 -19.31 8.45 3.79
CA ALA A 125 -20.28 8.29 2.71
C ALA A 125 -21.00 9.61 2.38
N LYS A 126 -21.38 10.40 3.40
CA LYS A 126 -21.95 11.74 3.21
C LYS A 126 -20.99 12.67 2.47
N ARG A 127 -19.69 12.63 2.80
CA ARG A 127 -18.64 13.40 2.08
C ARG A 127 -18.50 12.97 0.62
N ALA A 128 -18.69 11.69 0.32
CA ALA A 128 -18.64 11.14 -1.02
C ALA A 128 -19.96 11.26 -1.81
N SER A 129 -20.98 11.92 -1.25
CA SER A 129 -22.35 11.98 -1.81
C SER A 129 -22.95 10.58 -2.10
N MET A 130 -22.66 9.61 -1.23
CA MET A 130 -23.07 8.21 -1.34
C MET A 130 -23.88 7.73 -0.14
N SER A 131 -24.66 6.66 -0.34
CA SER A 131 -25.20 5.88 0.78
C SER A 131 -24.06 5.13 1.50
N GLY A 132 -24.21 4.85 2.80
CA GLY A 132 -23.23 4.10 3.57
C GLY A 132 -22.90 2.72 2.97
N ARG A 133 -23.89 2.03 2.39
CA ARG A 133 -23.71 0.74 1.72
C ARG A 133 -22.90 0.88 0.42
N THR A 134 -23.25 1.85 -0.42
CA THR A 134 -22.53 2.10 -1.70
C THR A 134 -21.09 2.53 -1.44
N PHE A 135 -20.88 3.41 -0.47
CA PHE A 135 -19.55 3.86 -0.07
C PHE A 135 -18.71 2.71 0.49
N ALA A 136 -19.23 1.94 1.46
CA ALA A 136 -18.47 0.84 2.06
C ALA A 136 -18.11 -0.25 1.04
N ARG A 137 -19.00 -0.55 0.08
CA ARG A 137 -18.71 -1.46 -1.03
C ARG A 137 -17.57 -0.92 -1.90
N ARG A 138 -17.71 0.30 -2.44
CA ARG A 138 -16.67 0.93 -3.28
C ARG A 138 -15.33 1.07 -2.56
N PHE A 139 -15.34 1.35 -1.26
CA PHE A 139 -14.12 1.43 -0.48
C PHE A 139 -13.37 0.09 -0.40
N VAL A 140 -14.11 -1.03 -0.31
CA VAL A 140 -13.51 -2.38 -0.34
C VAL A 140 -13.03 -2.73 -1.75
N GLU A 141 -13.79 -2.37 -2.80
CA GLU A 141 -13.39 -2.53 -4.21
C GLU A 141 -12.06 -1.79 -4.50
N GLU A 142 -11.94 -0.54 -4.05
CA GLU A 142 -10.77 0.32 -4.31
C GLU A 142 -9.56 0.05 -3.39
N THR A 143 -9.77 -0.40 -2.14
CA THR A 143 -8.68 -0.51 -1.14
C THR A 143 -8.43 -1.92 -0.59
N GLY A 144 -9.28 -2.89 -0.91
CA GLY A 144 -9.25 -4.24 -0.35
C GLY A 144 -9.58 -4.34 1.15
N ARG A 145 -10.00 -3.25 1.81
CA ARG A 145 -10.29 -3.19 3.25
C ARG A 145 -11.58 -2.42 3.52
N THR A 146 -12.24 -2.71 4.64
CA THR A 146 -13.40 -1.91 5.07
C THR A 146 -12.94 -0.49 5.47
N PRO A 147 -13.77 0.56 5.31
CA PRO A 147 -13.37 1.94 5.59
C PRO A 147 -12.74 2.13 6.98
N MET A 148 -13.34 1.53 8.01
CA MET A 148 -12.87 1.71 9.39
C MET A 148 -11.59 0.93 9.71
N GLN A 149 -11.38 -0.23 9.07
CA GLN A 149 -10.10 -0.94 9.17
C GLN A 149 -9.00 -0.12 8.49
N TRP A 150 -9.24 0.33 7.25
CA TRP A 150 -8.27 1.14 6.51
C TRP A 150 -7.89 2.43 7.26
N VAL A 151 -8.87 3.18 7.79
CA VAL A 151 -8.60 4.35 8.66
C VAL A 151 -7.73 3.97 9.85
N THR A 152 -8.05 2.86 10.53
CA THR A 152 -7.26 2.37 11.67
C THR A 152 -5.81 2.06 11.26
N ASP A 153 -5.61 1.41 10.12
CA ASP A 153 -4.29 1.05 9.62
C ASP A 153 -3.47 2.31 9.25
N GLN A 154 -4.08 3.30 8.58
CA GLN A 154 -3.43 4.57 8.28
C GLN A 154 -3.06 5.36 9.54
N ARG A 155 -3.91 5.32 10.58
CA ARG A 155 -3.59 5.90 11.89
C ARG A 155 -2.42 5.18 12.58
N VAL A 156 -2.30 3.86 12.46
CA VAL A 156 -1.12 3.12 12.95
C VAL A 156 0.14 3.52 12.18
N LEU A 157 0.06 3.65 10.85
CA LEU A 157 1.20 4.10 10.02
C LEU A 157 1.64 5.52 10.39
N TYR A 158 0.71 6.46 10.56
CA TYR A 158 1.04 7.81 10.99
C TYR A 158 1.58 7.87 12.44
N ALA A 159 1.02 7.06 13.35
CA ALA A 159 1.57 6.92 14.70
C ALA A 159 2.99 6.34 14.68
N ARG A 160 3.30 5.41 13.76
CA ARG A 160 4.66 4.88 13.56
C ARG A 160 5.62 6.01 13.16
N THR A 161 5.28 6.83 12.16
CA THR A 161 6.06 8.00 11.74
C THR A 161 6.33 8.94 12.94
N LEU A 162 5.30 9.29 13.72
CA LEU A 162 5.48 10.13 14.91
C LEU A 162 6.36 9.50 16.01
N LEU A 163 6.41 8.17 16.12
CA LEU A 163 7.29 7.47 17.07
C LEU A 163 8.75 7.42 16.60
N GLU A 164 8.99 7.43 15.28
CA GLU A 164 10.32 7.40 14.64
C GLU A 164 10.95 8.80 14.55
N GLU A 165 10.14 9.83 14.26
CA GLU A 165 10.59 11.19 13.93
C GLU A 165 10.42 12.22 15.07
N THR A 166 9.74 11.88 16.17
CA THR A 166 9.46 12.84 17.25
C THR A 166 9.59 12.25 18.65
N ASP A 167 9.95 13.10 19.61
CA ASP A 167 10.05 12.78 21.04
C ASP A 167 8.71 12.89 21.80
N LEU A 168 7.58 13.09 21.09
CA LEU A 168 6.25 13.23 21.69
C LEU A 168 5.86 12.03 22.56
N ASP A 169 5.27 12.23 23.73
CA ASP A 169 4.76 11.13 24.55
C ASP A 169 3.67 10.30 23.83
N VAL A 170 3.40 9.09 24.33
CA VAL A 170 2.49 8.12 23.65
C VAL A 170 1.04 8.62 23.61
N ASP A 171 0.61 9.45 24.56
CA ASP A 171 -0.73 10.04 24.61
C ASP A 171 -0.87 11.16 23.56
N ARG A 172 0.16 11.99 23.38
CA ARG A 172 0.24 12.99 22.29
C ARG A 172 0.31 12.35 20.91
N VAL A 173 1.03 11.23 20.77
CA VAL A 173 0.99 10.43 19.53
C VAL A 173 -0.41 9.88 19.27
N ALA A 174 -1.10 9.35 20.30
CA ALA A 174 -2.45 8.81 20.16
C ALA A 174 -3.50 9.88 19.80
N ASP A 175 -3.41 11.07 20.39
CA ASP A 175 -4.25 12.23 20.02
C ASP A 175 -3.99 12.66 18.57
N LYS A 176 -2.73 12.93 18.20
CA LYS A 176 -2.39 13.34 16.82
C LYS A 176 -2.80 12.31 15.76
N ALA A 177 -2.64 11.02 16.06
CA ALA A 177 -3.08 9.94 15.19
C ALA A 177 -4.57 9.62 15.27
N GLY A 178 -5.39 10.36 16.02
CA GLY A 178 -6.84 10.20 16.06
C GLY A 178 -7.35 8.95 16.80
N PHE A 179 -6.50 8.28 17.58
CA PHE A 179 -6.93 7.23 18.52
C PHE A 179 -7.54 7.82 19.80
N GLY A 180 -7.25 9.08 20.13
CA GLY A 180 -7.79 9.81 21.28
C GLY A 180 -7.25 9.36 22.65
N THR A 181 -6.81 8.12 22.80
CA THR A 181 -6.19 7.59 24.03
C THR A 181 -5.00 6.68 23.72
N ALA A 182 -3.96 6.69 24.56
CA ALA A 182 -2.85 5.75 24.43
C ALA A 182 -3.29 4.28 24.52
N THR A 183 -4.38 3.96 25.22
CA THR A 183 -4.94 2.60 25.31
C THR A 183 -5.41 2.09 23.96
N LEU A 184 -6.20 2.88 23.21
CA LEU A 184 -6.64 2.52 21.87
C LEU A 184 -5.47 2.44 20.88
N LEU A 185 -4.53 3.37 20.95
CA LEU A 185 -3.29 3.30 20.16
C LEU A 185 -2.54 1.99 20.44
N ARG A 186 -2.25 1.66 21.71
CA ARG A 186 -1.53 0.43 22.09
C ARG A 186 -2.23 -0.82 21.58
N HIS A 187 -3.56 -0.90 21.69
CA HIS A 187 -4.34 -2.04 21.19
C HIS A 187 -4.17 -2.23 19.67
N HIS A 188 -4.44 -1.19 18.87
CA HIS A 188 -4.36 -1.30 17.42
C HIS A 188 -2.93 -1.41 16.90
N PHE A 189 -1.99 -0.65 17.47
CA PHE A 189 -0.57 -0.70 17.12
C PHE A 189 0.02 -2.09 17.40
N ARG A 190 -0.27 -2.72 18.54
CA ARG A 190 0.18 -4.09 18.81
C ARG A 190 -0.45 -5.10 17.84
N ARG A 191 -1.72 -4.92 17.44
CA ARG A 191 -2.38 -5.83 16.48
C ARG A 191 -1.79 -5.74 15.06
N VAL A 192 -1.33 -4.57 14.65
CA VAL A 192 -0.82 -4.31 13.28
C VAL A 192 0.71 -4.45 13.18
N VAL A 193 1.45 -4.06 14.22
CA VAL A 193 2.93 -3.98 14.24
C VAL A 193 3.56 -5.08 15.11
N GLY A 194 2.78 -5.77 15.96
CA GLY A 194 3.24 -6.88 16.80
C GLY A 194 3.89 -6.50 18.14
N VAL A 195 4.23 -5.21 18.35
CA VAL A 195 4.88 -4.69 19.57
C VAL A 195 4.16 -3.44 20.10
N ASN A 196 4.47 -2.98 21.32
CA ASN A 196 3.89 -1.73 21.84
C ASN A 196 4.60 -0.49 21.27
N PRO A 197 3.92 0.66 21.17
CA PRO A 197 4.50 1.95 20.75
C PRO A 197 5.83 2.31 21.44
N SER A 198 5.93 2.15 22.75
CA SER A 198 7.14 2.47 23.52
C SER A 198 8.30 1.53 23.20
N ASP A 199 8.02 0.25 22.96
CA ASP A 199 9.03 -0.77 22.60
C ASP A 199 9.48 -0.56 21.15
N TYR A 200 8.57 -0.09 20.30
CA TYR A 200 8.84 0.32 18.93
C TYR A 200 9.80 1.51 18.89
N ARG A 201 9.46 2.60 19.60
CA ARG A 201 10.32 3.80 19.68
C ARG A 201 11.73 3.46 20.16
N ARG A 202 11.91 2.67 21.22
CA ARG A 202 13.24 2.29 21.72
C ARG A 202 14.11 1.53 20.70
N ARG A 203 13.53 0.98 19.63
CA ARG A 203 14.22 0.24 18.57
C ARG A 203 14.40 1.04 17.28
N PHE A 204 13.55 2.03 17.02
CA PHE A 204 13.43 2.69 15.71
C PHE A 204 13.41 4.22 15.76
N ALA A 205 13.42 4.85 16.93
CA ALA A 205 13.73 6.27 17.03
C ALA A 205 15.11 6.51 16.39
N CYS A 206 15.15 7.38 15.38
CA CYS A 206 16.43 7.99 15.05
C CYS A 206 16.81 8.86 16.27
N PRO A 207 17.96 8.66 16.93
CA PRO A 207 18.41 9.64 17.89
C PRO A 207 18.54 10.96 17.14
N ASN A 208 17.81 11.98 17.58
CA ASN A 208 17.94 13.32 17.04
C ASN A 208 19.44 13.66 17.08
N LEU A 209 20.05 13.80 15.90
CA LEU A 209 21.38 14.37 15.78
C LEU A 209 21.24 15.82 16.24
N VAL A 210 21.53 16.03 17.53
CA VAL A 210 21.58 17.35 18.15
C VAL A 210 22.46 18.19 17.26
N ALA A 211 21.87 19.23 16.64
CA ALA A 211 22.62 20.15 15.82
C ALA A 211 23.80 20.65 16.66
N PRO A 212 25.04 20.57 16.17
CA PRO A 212 26.20 20.96 16.96
C PRO A 212 25.98 22.40 17.40
N GLN A 213 26.05 22.62 18.72
CA GLN A 213 26.05 23.98 19.27
C GLN A 213 27.21 24.74 18.59
N PRO A 214 27.01 26.01 18.19
CA PRO A 214 28.14 26.83 17.77
C PRO A 214 29.17 26.84 18.90
N VAL A 215 30.41 26.54 18.57
CA VAL A 215 31.53 26.68 19.48
C VAL A 215 31.96 28.14 19.41
N ASP A 216 31.82 28.86 20.52
CA ASP A 216 32.38 30.20 20.73
C ASP A 216 33.92 30.14 20.84
#